data_AF-A0A418ZPM4-F1
#
_entry.id   AF-A0A418ZPM4-F1
#
_cell.length_a   1.000
_cell.length_b   1.000
_cell.length_c   1.000
_cell.angle_alpha   90.00
_cell.angle_beta   90.00
_cell.angle_gamma   90.00
#
_symmetry.space_group_name_H-M   'P 1'
#
loop_
_entity.id
_entity.type
_entity.pdbx_description
1 polymer ?
#
loop_
_entity_poly.entity_id
_entity_poly.type
_entity_poly.pdbx_seq_one_letter_code
_entity_poly.pdbx_strand_id
1 'polypeptide(L)'
;QPDPAILEALALEPQRLEDGPACTIAPIADGMQVTMTLPVPQVTLAAIELDDRPEIWVSGAEIHPGPDGPVARVDMVGPEGGPFDLDPQALRLTVIAEDGATEQSGCAD
;
A
#
# COMPACT_ATOMS: atom_id res chain seq x y z
N GLN A 1 27.84 17.68 14.00
CA GLN A 1 27.01 16.66 14.69
C GLN A 1 25.63 16.70 14.06
N PRO A 2 24.97 15.56 13.78
CA PRO A 2 23.60 15.55 13.26
C PRO A 2 22.64 16.25 14.23
N ASP A 3 21.58 16.86 13.69
CA ASP A 3 20.53 17.51 14.49
C ASP A 3 19.72 16.43 15.23
N PRO A 4 19.58 16.50 16.57
CA PRO A 4 18.79 15.54 17.34
C PRO A 4 17.35 15.41 16.87
N ALA A 5 16.69 16.50 16.48
CA ALA A 5 15.30 16.47 16.03
C ALA A 5 15.15 15.73 14.68
N ILE A 6 16.16 15.83 13.82
CA ILE A 6 16.19 15.04 12.57
C ILE A 6 16.38 13.56 12.88
N LEU A 7 17.26 13.22 13.82
CA LEU A 7 17.47 11.82 14.22
C LEU A 7 16.21 11.21 14.84
N GLU A 8 15.48 11.98 15.65
CA GLU A 8 14.19 11.57 16.22
C GLU A 8 13.14 11.35 15.12
N ALA A 9 13.08 12.23 14.11
CA ALA A 9 12.16 12.08 12.99
C ALA A 9 12.47 10.84 12.12
N LEU A 10 13.75 10.59 11.83
CA LEU A 10 14.17 9.39 11.08
C LEU A 10 13.89 8.09 11.84
N ALA A 11 13.89 8.13 13.18
CA ALA A 11 13.51 6.98 13.99
C ALA A 11 12.01 6.65 13.92
N LEU A 12 11.18 7.54 13.37
CA LEU A 12 9.75 7.34 13.15
C LEU A 12 9.42 6.89 11.71
N GLU A 13 10.44 6.61 10.88
CA GLU A 13 10.21 6.02 9.55
C GLU A 13 9.47 4.68 9.67
N PRO A 14 8.67 4.31 8.64
CA PRO A 14 8.04 3.00 8.62
C PRO A 14 9.07 1.86 8.76
N GLN A 15 8.76 0.89 9.62
CA GLN A 15 9.52 -0.34 9.71
C GLN A 15 9.28 -1.17 8.44
N ARG A 16 10.36 -1.44 7.68
CA ARG A 16 10.28 -2.35 6.54
C ARG A 16 10.12 -3.79 7.01
N LEU A 17 9.14 -4.48 6.45
CA LEU A 17 8.98 -5.92 6.60
C LEU A 17 9.61 -6.62 5.38
N GLU A 18 10.10 -7.84 5.57
CA GLU A 18 10.83 -8.56 4.50
C GLU A 18 9.90 -9.14 3.44
N ASP A 19 8.72 -9.63 3.84
CA ASP A 19 7.75 -10.25 2.95
C ASP A 19 6.75 -9.22 2.39
N GLY A 20 6.34 -9.40 1.14
CA GLY A 20 5.23 -8.64 0.56
C GLY A 20 3.88 -9.10 1.14
N PRO A 21 2.83 -8.25 1.14
CA PRO A 21 1.49 -8.70 1.50
C PRO A 21 0.92 -9.64 0.44
N ALA A 22 0.06 -10.56 0.88
CA ALA A 22 -0.85 -11.23 -0.03
C ALA A 22 -1.73 -10.17 -0.73
N CYS A 23 -1.84 -10.24 -2.06
CA CYS A 23 -2.57 -9.26 -2.83
C CYS A 23 -3.47 -9.90 -3.89
N THR A 24 -4.48 -9.17 -4.32
CA THR A 24 -5.33 -9.52 -5.46
C THR A 24 -5.47 -8.29 -6.34
N ILE A 25 -5.22 -8.47 -7.63
CA ILE A 25 -5.27 -7.43 -8.65
C ILE A 25 -6.33 -7.84 -9.66
N ALA A 26 -7.31 -6.96 -9.91
CA ALA A 26 -8.40 -7.24 -10.84
C ALA A 26 -8.70 -6.00 -11.70
N PRO A 27 -9.08 -6.17 -12.98
CA PRO A 27 -9.51 -5.05 -13.80
C PRO A 27 -10.88 -4.52 -13.33
N ILE A 28 -11.05 -3.21 -13.40
CA ILE A 28 -12.33 -2.49 -13.24
C ILE A 28 -12.62 -1.68 -14.51
N ALA A 29 -13.81 -1.07 -14.60
CA ALA A 29 -14.25 -0.42 -15.84
C ALA A 29 -13.29 0.67 -16.35
N ASP A 30 -12.63 1.38 -15.43
CA ASP A 30 -11.78 2.54 -15.68
C ASP A 30 -10.32 2.36 -15.25
N GLY A 31 -9.91 1.13 -14.88
CA GLY A 31 -8.57 0.90 -14.36
C GLY A 31 -8.37 -0.47 -13.71
N MET A 32 -7.62 -0.47 -12.61
CA MET A 32 -7.27 -1.66 -11.83
C MET A 32 -7.73 -1.48 -10.38
N GLN A 33 -8.15 -2.57 -9.75
CA GLN A 33 -8.39 -2.63 -8.31
C GLN A 33 -7.33 -3.50 -7.67
N VAL A 34 -6.71 -2.99 -6.61
CA VAL A 34 -5.72 -3.69 -5.80
C VAL A 34 -6.29 -3.88 -4.40
N THR A 35 -6.27 -5.12 -3.92
CA THR A 35 -6.60 -5.47 -2.54
C THR A 35 -5.39 -6.12 -1.90
N MET A 36 -4.95 -5.64 -0.73
CA MET A 36 -3.80 -6.16 0.01
C MET A 36 -4.16 -6.49 1.45
N THR A 37 -3.68 -7.64 1.96
CA THR A 37 -3.82 -8.00 3.37
C THR A 37 -2.94 -7.12 4.24
N LEU A 38 -3.49 -6.64 5.35
CA LEU A 38 -2.76 -5.82 6.31
C LEU A 38 -2.06 -6.71 7.36
N PRO A 39 -0.82 -6.40 7.76
CA PRO A 39 -0.02 -7.24 8.65
C PRO A 39 -0.45 -7.19 10.12
N VAL A 40 -1.37 -6.29 10.48
CA VAL A 40 -1.85 -6.11 11.86
C VAL A 40 -3.38 -6.01 11.90
N PRO A 41 -4.03 -6.47 12.99
CA PRO A 41 -5.50 -6.63 13.03
C PRO A 41 -6.28 -5.33 13.26
N GLN A 42 -5.65 -4.29 13.82
CA GLN A 42 -6.31 -3.04 14.20
C GLN A 42 -5.69 -1.86 13.45
N VAL A 43 -6.06 -1.72 12.18
CA VAL A 43 -5.60 -0.62 11.30
C VAL A 43 -6.78 0.26 10.93
N THR A 44 -6.58 1.57 11.02
CA THR A 44 -7.54 2.58 10.54
C THR A 44 -7.02 3.39 9.37
N LEU A 45 -5.71 3.29 9.05
CA LEU A 45 -5.08 4.04 7.97
C LEU A 45 -4.04 3.19 7.24
N ALA A 46 -4.16 3.15 5.92
CA ALA A 46 -3.19 2.54 5.02
C ALA A 46 -3.05 3.39 3.76
N ALA A 47 -1.90 3.29 3.10
CA ALA A 47 -1.63 3.83 1.78
C ALA A 47 -1.10 2.72 0.88
N ILE A 48 -1.61 2.65 -0.35
CA ILE A 48 -1.08 1.79 -1.40
C ILE A 48 -0.61 2.71 -2.51
N GLU A 49 0.61 2.50 -2.97
CA GLU A 49 1.27 3.33 -3.98
C GLU A 49 1.79 2.46 -5.13
N LEU A 50 1.97 3.07 -6.30
CA LEU A 50 2.58 2.46 -7.48
C LEU A 50 3.79 3.32 -7.87
N ASP A 51 4.99 2.81 -7.60
CA ASP A 51 6.22 3.63 -7.57
C ASP A 51 6.77 4.02 -8.95
N ASP A 52 6.43 3.28 -10.00
CA ASP A 52 7.01 3.40 -11.33
C ASP A 52 6.12 4.16 -12.33
N ARG A 53 4.89 4.52 -11.94
CA ARG A 53 3.87 5.11 -12.82
C ARG A 53 3.16 6.33 -12.21
N PRO A 54 3.81 7.51 -12.17
CA PRO A 54 3.27 8.70 -11.51
C PRO A 54 2.01 9.29 -12.19
N GLU A 55 1.70 8.87 -13.41
CA GLU A 55 0.48 9.27 -14.12
C GLU A 55 -0.79 8.52 -13.66
N ILE A 56 -0.64 7.45 -12.88
CA ILE A 56 -1.77 6.68 -12.35
C ILE A 56 -2.30 7.37 -11.11
N TRP A 57 -3.60 7.69 -11.12
CA TRP A 57 -4.28 8.13 -9.92
C TRP A 57 -4.62 6.93 -9.05
N VAL A 58 -4.30 7.01 -7.75
CA VAL A 58 -4.65 5.99 -6.76
C VAL A 58 -5.67 6.56 -5.77
N SER A 59 -6.76 5.84 -5.54
CA SER A 59 -7.78 6.24 -4.57
C SER A 59 -7.25 6.21 -3.14
N GLY A 60 -7.98 6.84 -2.21
CA GLY A 60 -7.78 6.55 -0.79
C GLY A 60 -8.04 5.06 -0.52
N ALA A 61 -7.27 4.48 0.40
CA ALA A 61 -7.44 3.08 0.80
C ALA A 61 -8.71 2.92 1.64
N GLU A 62 -9.58 2.02 1.21
CA GLU A 62 -10.70 1.55 2.02
C GLU A 62 -10.31 0.29 2.78
N ILE A 63 -10.50 0.29 4.10
CA ILE A 63 -10.17 -0.87 4.95
C ILE A 63 -11.43 -1.68 5.22
N HIS A 64 -11.37 -2.98 4.88
CA HIS A 64 -12.48 -3.92 5.02
C HIS A 64 -12.05 -5.15 5.83
N PRO A 65 -12.97 -5.82 6.55
CA PRO A 65 -12.70 -7.15 7.09
C PRO A 65 -12.46 -8.16 5.96
N GLY A 66 -11.42 -8.99 6.08
CA GLY A 66 -11.13 -10.10 5.18
C GLY A 66 -11.06 -11.45 5.92
N PRO A 67 -10.91 -12.56 5.19
CA PRO A 67 -10.91 -13.91 5.75
C PRO A 67 -9.70 -14.18 6.67
N ASP A 68 -8.54 -13.64 6.32
CA ASP A 68 -7.26 -13.86 7.03
C ASP A 68 -6.79 -12.62 7.82
N GLY A 69 -7.61 -11.58 7.86
CA GLY A 69 -7.28 -10.29 8.46
C GLY A 69 -7.94 -9.12 7.73
N PRO A 70 -7.78 -7.88 8.21
CA PRO A 70 -8.26 -6.71 7.48
C PRO A 70 -7.47 -6.54 6.17
N VAL A 71 -8.16 -6.02 5.15
CA VAL A 71 -7.59 -5.75 3.82
C VAL A 71 -7.74 -4.27 3.49
N ALA A 72 -6.78 -3.70 2.78
CA ALA A 72 -6.90 -2.39 2.15
C ALA A 72 -7.21 -2.55 0.66
N ARG A 73 -8.21 -1.82 0.18
CA ARG A 73 -8.61 -1.78 -1.22
C ARG A 73 -8.37 -0.38 -1.79
N VAL A 74 -7.72 -0.30 -2.95
CA VAL A 74 -7.62 0.92 -3.76
C VAL A 74 -8.04 0.65 -5.19
N ASP A 75 -8.61 1.67 -5.80
CA ASP A 75 -8.83 1.73 -7.24
C ASP A 75 -7.74 2.61 -7.87
N MET A 76 -7.17 2.15 -8.98
CA MET A 76 -6.07 2.79 -9.70
C MET A 76 -6.54 3.11 -11.12
N VAL A 77 -6.53 4.39 -11.50
CA VAL A 77 -7.08 4.88 -12.77
C VAL A 77 -5.97 5.51 -13.60
N GLY A 78 -5.75 4.94 -14.78
CA GLY A 78 -4.79 5.46 -15.75
C GLY A 78 -5.39 6.51 -16.70
N PRO A 79 -4.55 7.23 -17.46
CA PRO A 79 -4.97 8.32 -18.32
C PRO A 79 -5.91 7.89 -19.47
N GLU A 80 -5.90 6.62 -19.84
CA GLU A 80 -6.78 6.08 -20.89
C GLU A 80 -8.19 5.70 -20.37
N GLY A 81 -8.40 5.69 -19.04
CA GLY A 81 -9.70 5.39 -18.43
C GLY A 81 -10.16 3.95 -18.68
N GLY A 82 -9.24 2.98 -18.61
CA GLY A 82 -9.52 1.55 -18.73
C GLY A 82 -8.42 0.70 -18.08
N PRO A 83 -8.60 -0.64 -18.03
CA PRO A 83 -7.61 -1.55 -17.48
C PRO A 83 -6.23 -1.42 -18.14
N PHE A 84 -5.18 -1.61 -17.36
CA PHE A 84 -3.79 -1.53 -17.81
C PHE A 84 -2.96 -2.63 -17.15
N ASP A 85 -1.79 -2.90 -17.75
CA ASP A 85 -0.84 -3.84 -17.15
C ASP A 85 -0.17 -3.19 -15.93
N LEU A 86 -0.26 -3.86 -14.79
CA LEU A 86 0.24 -3.41 -13.51
C LEU A 86 1.29 -4.41 -13.04
N ASP A 87 2.50 -3.93 -12.76
CA ASP A 87 3.55 -4.74 -12.15
C ASP A 87 3.27 -4.90 -10.65
N PRO A 88 2.96 -6.12 -10.15
CA PRO A 88 2.70 -6.34 -8.73
C PRO A 88 3.91 -6.04 -7.85
N GLN A 89 5.13 -6.04 -8.41
CA GLN A 89 6.36 -5.77 -7.68
C GLN A 89 6.65 -4.28 -7.50
N ALA A 90 5.93 -3.40 -8.23
CA ALA A 90 6.03 -1.95 -8.09
C ALA A 90 5.07 -1.38 -7.02
N LEU A 91 4.29 -2.23 -6.36
CA LEU A 91 3.35 -1.83 -5.31
C LEU A 91 4.06 -1.62 -3.98
N ARG A 92 3.74 -0.52 -3.30
CA ARG A 92 4.15 -0.26 -1.90
C ARG A 92 2.92 -0.16 -1.02
N LEU A 93 2.92 -0.90 0.08
CA LEU A 93 1.92 -0.80 1.15
C LEU A 93 2.57 -0.15 2.37
N THR A 94 2.01 0.99 2.81
CA THR A 94 2.32 1.58 4.11
C THR A 94 1.10 1.47 5.02
N VAL A 95 1.30 0.93 6.22
CA VAL A 95 0.27 0.80 7.24
C VAL A 95 0.62 1.70 8.41
N ILE A 96 -0.32 2.50 8.86
CA ILE A 96 -0.14 3.44 9.97
C ILE A 96 -1.05 3.01 11.13
N ALA A 97 -0.42 2.66 12.25
CA ALA A 97 -1.07 2.18 13.47
C ALA A 97 -0.68 3.07 14.67
N GLU A 98 -1.21 2.76 15.85
CA GLU A 98 -0.95 3.52 17.08
C GLU A 98 0.51 3.42 17.54
N ASP A 99 1.17 2.29 17.27
CA ASP A 99 2.53 1.96 17.68
C ASP A 99 3.61 2.29 16.64
N GLY A 100 3.22 2.77 15.45
CA GLY A 100 4.14 3.18 14.40
C GLY A 100 3.59 2.93 13.00
N ALA A 101 4.50 2.85 12.03
CA ALA A 101 4.17 2.51 10.65
C ALA A 101 4.99 1.32 10.19
N THR A 102 4.41 0.51 9.30
CA THR A 102 5.12 -0.57 8.59
C THR A 102 5.03 -0.35 7.09
N GLU A 103 6.05 -0.82 6.38
CA GLU A 103 6.15 -0.74 4.92
C GLU A 103 6.47 -2.13 4.35
N GLN A 104 5.75 -2.51 3.30
CA GLN A 104 6.00 -3.71 2.51
C GLN A 104 6.05 -3.33 1.04
N SER A 105 6.91 -3.98 0.27
CA SER A 105 7.08 -3.77 -1.16
C SER A 105 6.78 -5.05 -1.92
N GLY A 106 6.13 -4.91 -3.08
CA GLY A 106 5.71 -6.01 -3.93
C GLY A 106 4.61 -6.88 -3.33
N CYS A 107 3.89 -7.59 -4.18
CA CYS A 107 3.02 -8.67 -3.73
C CYS A 107 3.84 -9.92 -3.37
N ALA A 108 3.40 -10.66 -2.35
CA ALA A 108 3.86 -12.03 -2.15
C ALA A 108 3.42 -12.93 -3.33
N ASP A 109 4.31 -13.87 -3.69
CA ASP A 109 4.08 -14.92 -4.69
C ASP A 109 3.00 -15.94 -4.28
#